data_AF-A0A3D2GMP5-F1
#
_entry.id   AF-A0A3D2GMP5-F1
#
_cell.length_a   1.000
_cell.length_b   1.000
_cell.length_c   1.000
_cell.angle_alpha   90.00
_cell.angle_beta   90.00
_cell.angle_gamma   90.00
#
_symmetry.space_group_name_H-M   'P 1'
#
loop_
_entity.id
_entity.type
_entity.pdbx_description
1 polymer ?
#
loop_
_entity_poly.entity_id
_entity_poly.type
_entity_poly.pdbx_seq_one_letter_code
_entity_poly.pdbx_strand_id
1 'polypeptide(L)' 'MTLIAGLPDRQQIAELSARTLLEIEAVLFNADEPFTFTSGKKSPVYIDCR' A
#
# COMPACT_ATOMS: atom_id res chain seq x y z
N MET A 1 -33.29 5.94 -1.69
CA MET A 1 -31.89 6.30 -1.40
C MET A 1 -31.54 5.60 -0.11
N THR A 2 -31.19 4.31 -0.21
CA THR A 2 -31.20 3.44 0.97
C THR A 2 -30.01 2.49 0.95
N LEU A 3 -29.43 2.36 2.15
CA LEU A 3 -28.49 1.34 2.65
C LEU A 3 -27.01 1.54 2.33
N ILE A 4 -26.29 2.16 3.27
CA ILE A 4 -25.07 1.63 3.91
C ILE A 4 -24.70 2.48 5.14
N ALA A 5 -25.39 2.23 6.27
CA ALA A 5 -25.12 2.88 7.56
C ALA A 5 -23.95 2.24 8.34
N GLY A 6 -23.07 1.48 7.66
CA GLY A 6 -22.00 0.72 8.32
C GLY A 6 -20.76 0.45 7.48
N LEU A 7 -20.66 0.98 6.27
CA LEU A 7 -19.41 0.91 5.50
C LEU A 7 -18.55 2.13 5.85
N PRO A 8 -17.27 1.94 6.17
CA PRO A 8 -16.35 3.06 6.35
C PRO A 8 -16.30 3.93 5.10
N ASP A 9 -16.06 5.22 5.29
CA ASP A 9 -15.88 6.12 4.15
C ASP A 9 -14.60 5.77 3.37
N ARG A 10 -14.46 6.35 2.17
CA ARG A 10 -13.32 6.04 1.29
C ARG A 10 -11.97 6.35 1.94
N GLN A 11 -11.89 7.39 2.76
CA GLN A 11 -10.66 7.78 3.43
C GLN A 11 -10.32 6.76 4.51
N GLN A 12 -11.29 6.36 5.32
CA GLN A 12 -11.12 5.33 6.33
C GLN A 12 -10.67 4.00 5.73
N ILE A 13 -11.23 3.58 4.60
CA ILE A 13 -10.80 2.37 3.88
C ILE A 13 -9.34 2.50 3.45
N ALA A 14 -8.96 3.64 2.84
CA ALA A 14 -7.59 3.86 2.37
C ALA A 14 -6.57 3.84 3.53
N GLU A 15 -6.89 4.49 4.64
CA GLU A 15 -6.03 4.52 5.83
C GLU A 15 -5.88 3.13 6.47
N LEU A 16 -6.98 2.36 6.58
CA LEU A 16 -6.93 1.01 7.13
C LEU A 16 -6.06 0.10 6.26
N SER A 17 -6.28 0.10 4.95
CA SER A 17 -5.52 -0.72 4.00
C SER A 17 -4.04 -0.35 3.99
N ALA A 18 -3.71 0.95 3.94
CA ALA A 18 -2.33 1.40 3.96
C ALA A 18 -1.61 0.95 5.24
N ARG A 19 -2.27 1.08 6.40
CA ARG A 19 -1.72 0.60 7.66
C ARG A 19 -1.46 -0.91 7.65
N THR A 20 -2.43 -1.72 7.23
CA THR A 20 -2.26 -3.18 7.16
C THR A 20 -1.10 -3.58 6.26
N LEU A 21 -0.97 -2.97 5.08
CA LEU A 21 0.11 -3.26 4.14
C LEU A 21 1.50 -2.94 4.70
N LEU A 22 1.60 -1.87 5.50
CA LEU A 22 2.83 -1.52 6.20
C LEU A 22 3.11 -2.47 7.37
N GLU A 23 2.08 -2.86 8.13
CA GLU A 23 2.21 -3.76 9.28
C GLU A 23 2.69 -5.16 8.90
N ILE A 24 2.26 -5.69 7.75
CA ILE A 24 2.68 -7.00 7.27
C ILE A 24 3.94 -6.96 6.39
N GLU A 25 4.58 -5.79 6.29
CA GLU A 25 5.77 -5.55 5.44
C GLU A 25 5.54 -5.84 3.94
N ALA A 26 4.28 -5.80 3.49
CA ALA A 26 3.95 -5.89 2.06
C ALA A 26 4.45 -4.67 1.28
N VAL A 27 4.71 -3.54 1.95
CA VAL A 27 5.32 -2.33 1.39
C VAL A 27 6.67 -2.08 2.04
N LEU A 28 7.70 -1.92 1.20
CA LEU A 28 9.08 -1.67 1.62
C LEU A 28 9.59 -0.33 1.08
N PHE A 29 10.40 0.35 1.89
CA PHE A 29 11.05 1.62 1.54
C PHE A 29 12.57 1.48 1.64
N ASN A 30 13.28 1.90 0.60
CA ASN A 30 14.71 2.09 0.63
C ASN A 30 15.12 3.22 -0.32
N ALA A 31 15.31 4.42 0.23
CA ALA A 31 15.69 5.59 -0.55
C ALA A 31 17.19 5.66 -0.85
N ASP A 32 18.03 5.11 0.04
CA ASP A 32 19.49 5.12 -0.11
C ASP A 32 19.94 4.08 -1.14
N GLU A 33 19.33 2.90 -1.13
CA GLU A 33 19.56 1.83 -2.10
C GLU A 33 18.25 1.37 -2.76
N PRO A 34 17.81 2.04 -3.85
CA PRO A 34 16.54 1.74 -4.51
C PRO A 34 16.45 0.33 -5.09
N PHE A 35 15.27 -0.28 -4.98
CA PHE A 35 14.96 -1.57 -5.58
C PHE A 35 15.07 -1.51 -7.10
N THR A 36 15.74 -2.50 -7.72
CA THR A 36 15.83 -2.61 -9.18
C THR A 36 14.87 -3.69 -9.67
N PHE A 37 13.89 -3.30 -10.47
CA PHE A 37 12.94 -4.22 -11.07
C PHE A 37 13.53 -4.91 -12.30
N THR A 38 12.87 -5.98 -12.75
CA THR A 38 13.27 -6.73 -13.96
C THR A 38 13.26 -5.88 -15.22
N SER A 39 12.48 -4.79 -15.24
CA SER A 39 12.51 -3.78 -16.31
C SER A 39 13.73 -2.87 -16.28
N GLY A 40 14.61 -2.99 -15.28
CA GLY A 40 15.73 -2.10 -15.02
C GLY A 40 15.34 -0.80 -14.31
N LYS A 41 14.05 -0.55 -14.07
CA LYS A 41 13.59 0.62 -13.31
C LYS A 41 14.01 0.53 -11.85
N LYS A 42 14.51 1.64 -11.33
CA LYS A 42 14.81 1.81 -9.91
C LYS A 42 13.66 2.52 -9.21
N SER A 43 13.23 2.00 -8.06
CA SER A 43 12.17 2.57 -7.25
C SER A 43 12.57 2.55 -5.78
N PRO A 44 12.38 3.66 -5.03
CA PRO A 44 12.61 3.68 -3.59
C PRO A 44 11.52 2.94 -2.81
N VAL A 45 10.44 2.54 -3.49
CA VAL A 45 9.30 1.81 -2.93
C VAL A 45 9.06 0.51 -3.67
N TYR A 46 8.72 -0.54 -2.92
CA TYR A 46 8.29 -1.82 -3.46
C TYR A 46 7.02 -2.27 -2.75
N ILE A 47 6.11 -2.91 -3.49
CA ILE A 47 4.88 -3.48 -2.94
C ILE A 47 4.63 -4.86 -3.53
N ASP A 48 4.19 -5.78 -2.68
CA ASP A 48 3.71 -7.10 -3.08
C ASP A 48 2.38 -7.43 -2.38
N CYS A 49 1.32 -7.58 -3.16
CA CYS A 49 -0.05 -7.83 -2.66
C CYS A 49 -0.50 -9.29 -2.82
N ARG A 50 0.44 -10.22 -3.04
CA ARG A 50 0.16 -11.66 -3.14
C ARG A 50 -0.19 -12.26 -1.77
#